data_AF-A0A9C7RK14-F1
#
_entry.id   AF-A0A9C7RK14-F1
#
_cell.length_a   1.000
_cell.length_b   1.000
_cell.length_c   1.000
_cell.angle_alpha   90.00
_cell.angle_beta   90.00
_cell.angle_gamma   90.00
#
_symmetry.space_group_name_H-M   'P 1'
#
loop_
_entity.id
_entity.type
_entity.pdbx_description
1 polymer ?
#
loop_
_entity_poly.entity_id
_entity_poly.type
_entity_poly.pdbx_seq_one_letter_code
_entity_poly.pdbx_strand_id
1 'polypeptide(L)' 'MKITDAARKIAEDAGIDISTIKGTGKNGAILKSDITKLIKD' A
#
# COMPACT_ATOMS: atom_id res chain seq x y z
N MET A 1 -8.81 -7.76 -4.01
CA MET A 1 -7.98 -6.67 -3.42
C MET A 1 -7.77 -5.59 -4.46
N LYS A 2 -7.96 -4.31 -4.12
CA LYS A 2 -7.72 -3.19 -5.04
C LYS A 2 -6.61 -2.31 -4.47
N ILE A 3 -5.67 -1.88 -5.29
CA ILE A 3 -4.61 -0.95 -4.89
C ILE A 3 -4.67 0.27 -5.81
N THR A 4 -4.42 1.46 -5.26
CA THR A 4 -4.30 2.68 -6.09
C THR A 4 -2.92 2.73 -6.76
N ASP A 5 -2.81 3.37 -7.92
CA ASP A 5 -1.53 3.43 -8.65
C ASP A 5 -0.43 4.14 -7.85
N ALA A 6 -0.80 5.15 -7.08
CA ALA A 6 0.12 5.83 -6.16
C ALA A 6 0.64 4.90 -5.06
N ALA A 7 -0.20 4.03 -4.50
CA ALA A 7 0.22 3.05 -3.49
C ALA A 7 1.12 1.97 -4.10
N ARG A 8 0.77 1.47 -5.29
CA ARG A 8 1.58 0.48 -6.01
C ARG A 8 2.99 1.01 -6.27
N LYS A 9 3.12 2.22 -6.82
CA LYS A 9 4.43 2.80 -7.15
C LYS A 9 5.34 2.93 -5.92
N ILE A 10 4.80 3.39 -4.80
CA ILE A 10 5.57 3.53 -3.56
C ILE A 10 6.00 2.17 -3.02
N ALA A 11 5.13 1.16 -3.09
CA ALA A 11 5.47 -0.18 -2.63
C ALA A 11 6.56 -0.83 -3.50
N GLU A 12 6.50 -0.65 -4.82
CA GLU A 12 7.54 -1.10 -5.76
C GLU A 12 8.89 -0.41 -5.48
N ASP A 13 8.88 0.93 -5.34
CA ASP A 13 10.08 1.71 -5.05
C ASP A 13 10.73 1.32 -3.70
N ALA A 14 9.92 0.91 -2.72
CA ALA A 14 10.37 0.51 -1.39
C ALA A 14 10.61 -1.01 -1.25
N GLY A 15 10.36 -1.81 -2.30
CA GLY A 15 10.49 -3.28 -2.23
C GLY A 15 9.50 -3.96 -1.27
N ILE A 16 8.34 -3.35 -1.04
CA ILE A 16 7.33 -3.84 -0.10
C ILE A 16 6.37 -4.81 -0.79
N ASP A 17 6.20 -6.01 -0.19
CA ASP A 17 5.18 -6.95 -0.64
C ASP A 17 3.77 -6.54 -0.17
N ILE A 18 2.99 -6.00 -1.11
CA ILE A 18 1.62 -5.56 -0.90
C ILE A 18 0.64 -6.70 -0.59
N SER A 19 0.99 -7.97 -0.85
CA SER A 19 0.12 -9.12 -0.56
C SER A 19 -0.11 -9.30 0.94
N THR A 20 0.84 -8.82 1.76
CA THR A 20 0.80 -8.87 3.22
C THR A 20 0.06 -7.69 3.86
N ILE A 21 -0.33 -6.70 3.05
CA ILE A 21 -0.87 -5.44 3.54
C ILE A 21 -2.39 -5.46 3.55
N LYS A 22 -2.95 -5.20 4.73
CA LYS A 22 -4.38 -4.96 4.87
C LYS A 22 -4.72 -3.51 4.54
N GLY A 23 -5.29 -3.30 3.35
CA GLY A 23 -5.74 -1.99 2.90
C GLY A 23 -6.90 -1.44 3.73
N THR A 24 -6.86 -0.14 4.03
CA THR A 24 -7.87 0.55 4.85
C THR A 24 -8.95 1.28 4.04
N GLY A 25 -8.79 1.35 2.71
CA GLY A 25 -9.74 2.00 1.81
C GLY A 25 -11.01 1.20 1.57
N LYS A 26 -11.93 1.79 0.79
CA LYS A 26 -13.23 1.19 0.43
C LYS A 26 -13.05 -0.24 -0.12
N ASN A 27 -13.78 -1.20 0.44
CA ASN A 27 -13.70 -2.63 0.11
C ASN A 27 -12.31 -3.25 0.34
N GLY A 28 -11.55 -2.76 1.33
CA GLY A 28 -10.20 -3.26 1.63
C GLY A 28 -9.16 -2.82 0.60
N ALA A 29 -9.34 -1.63 0.01
CA ALA A 29 -8.39 -1.10 -0.94
C ALA A 29 -7.12 -0.60 -0.24
N ILE A 30 -5.95 -0.94 -0.77
CA ILE A 30 -4.67 -0.45 -0.25
C ILE A 30 -4.47 0.98 -0.76
N LEU A 31 -4.41 1.91 0.18
CA LEU A 31 -4.20 3.34 -0.08
C LEU A 31 -2.72 3.70 0.07
N LYS A 32 -2.34 4.85 -0.48
CA LYS A 32 -0.98 5.39 -0.33
C LYS A 32 -0.58 5.47 1.15
N SER A 33 -1.49 5.92 2.00
CA SER A 33 -1.27 6.02 3.45
C SER A 33 -0.96 4.69 4.13
N ASP A 34 -1.46 3.57 3.59
CA ASP A 34 -1.19 2.24 4.16
C ASP A 34 0.27 1.85 3.90
N ILE A 35 0.79 2.16 2.71
CA ILE A 35 2.19 1.92 2.34
C ILE A 35 3.12 2.90 3.05
N THR A 36 2.81 4.20 3.07
CA THR A 36 3.71 5.22 3.67
C THR A 36 3.93 5.00 5.16
N LYS A 37 3.00 4.35 5.87
CA LYS A 37 3.17 3.98 7.28
C LYS A 37 4.27 2.93 7.48
N LEU A 38 4.51 2.06 6.50
CA LEU A 38 5.51 0.99 6.58
C LEU A 38 6.93 1.48 6.30
N ILE A 39 7.08 2.67 5.71
CA ILE A 39 8.37 3.26 5.32
C ILE A 39 8.89 4.24 6.39
N LYS A 40 8.06 4.61 7.37
CA LYS A 40 8.33 5.72 8.29
C LYS A 40 9.01 5.35 9.62
N ASP A 41 9.51 4.14 9.75
CA ASP A 41 10.36 3.72 10.88
C ASP A 41 11.77 3.36 10.40
#